data_AF-A0A3S0FU79-F1
#
_entry.id   AF-A0A3S0FU79-F1
#
_cell.length_a   1.000
_cell.length_b   1.000
_cell.length_c   1.000
_cell.angle_alpha   90.00
_cell.angle_beta   90.00
_cell.angle_gamma   90.00
#
_symmetry.space_group_name_H-M   'P 1'
#
loop_
_entity.id
_entity.type
_entity.pdbx_description
1 polymer ?
#
loop_
_entity_poly.entity_id
_entity_poly.type
_entity_poly.pdbx_seq_one_letter_code
_entity_poly.pdbx_strand_id
1 'polypeptide(L)'
;MAGERDGRPLHGETSMAYRGQDLDLRVGRAPAFRSPPLSEPPAPLDAARPVSVDETLMATCNHAYEAAVFHGSREVRLEHLIYALARVGAAAQILDDLGIRPEALRREAALAIAAETPATSADAKVDPVTSDEVKTTLRRASDRAQDRGALAGVPDLLRTILYAGRDNPTVALLSRASSDPQRLERWRDESLRRETVAVELVRTPQIPDHTPTLLARLDQLELALHHAVEHAESDRRTLQDHLRQVQEALLAVTSVKPLPPLPDRTDELKQLVEARLHDVSELVLSLDERLHGLAQQKTATGSLSEEVSHRFDRLEQRLLDQSTELSRSMTPALSERLSQLVTERIVQRIGQSEASVAELLSLASQTQPQQALPDLSPKFAALESAVRDLSKSGNGDIAAKFTELNTALRNHLSGAEELSKAHERDLSEIYEALVKLGANQQTLANNLNTWRLDTSGDVSIVSNRLEALETTVLESLGRISAELQMLRGSGLLDDHEPQGGRWSFKRWLFGTTRVLTPALHREGEPGPVRHALTRLRLVKK
;
A
#
# COMPACT_ATOMS: atom_id res chain seq x y z
N MET A 1 -40.22 -36.70 6.87
CA MET A 1 -39.56 -35.38 6.86
C MET A 1 -38.12 -35.56 7.29
N ALA A 2 -37.22 -35.81 6.34
CA ALA A 2 -35.78 -35.88 6.56
C ALA A 2 -35.17 -34.86 5.60
N GLY A 3 -34.63 -33.78 6.15
CA GLY A 3 -34.04 -32.68 5.39
C GLY A 3 -32.57 -32.99 5.10
N GLU A 4 -32.31 -33.38 3.86
CA GLU A 4 -30.99 -33.59 3.28
C GLU A 4 -30.30 -32.23 3.11
N ARG A 5 -29.32 -31.94 3.99
CA ARG A 5 -28.48 -30.74 3.90
C ARG A 5 -27.39 -30.99 2.87
N ASP A 6 -27.63 -30.51 1.65
CA ASP A 6 -26.65 -30.46 0.55
C ASP A 6 -25.56 -29.43 0.89
N GLY A 7 -24.53 -29.89 1.60
CA GLY A 7 -23.35 -29.09 1.97
C GLY A 7 -22.36 -29.03 0.80
N ARG A 8 -22.62 -28.16 -0.19
CA ARG A 8 -21.63 -27.84 -1.22
C ARG A 8 -20.60 -26.85 -0.64
N PRO A 9 -19.30 -27.18 -0.61
CA PRO A 9 -18.27 -26.21 -0.28
C PRO A 9 -18.18 -25.19 -1.42
N LEU A 10 -18.78 -24.02 -1.21
CA LEU A 10 -18.70 -22.87 -2.09
C LEU A 10 -17.40 -22.09 -1.82
N HIS A 11 -16.25 -22.61 -2.21
CA HIS A 11 -15.06 -21.82 -2.54
C HIS A 11 -14.17 -22.69 -3.43
N GLY A 12 -14.53 -22.79 -4.70
CA GLY A 12 -13.57 -23.21 -5.71
C GLY A 12 -12.53 -22.12 -5.83
N GLU A 13 -11.42 -22.25 -5.09
CA GLU A 13 -10.19 -21.53 -5.41
C GLU A 13 -9.88 -21.86 -6.86
N THR A 14 -10.18 -20.92 -7.76
CA THR A 14 -9.76 -20.99 -9.16
C THR A 14 -8.26 -20.86 -9.17
N SER A 15 -7.58 -21.98 -8.95
CA SER A 15 -6.14 -22.10 -9.06
C SER A 15 -5.73 -21.57 -10.44
N MET A 16 -4.92 -20.52 -10.46
CA MET A 16 -4.42 -19.94 -11.71
C MET A 16 -3.50 -20.95 -12.39
N ALA A 17 -4.02 -21.64 -13.39
CA ALA A 17 -3.24 -22.52 -14.24
C ALA A 17 -2.44 -21.70 -15.28
N TYR A 18 -1.29 -22.23 -15.68
CA TYR A 18 -0.52 -21.67 -16.78
C TYR A 18 -1.28 -21.85 -18.10
N ARG A 19 -1.29 -20.81 -18.94
CA ARG A 19 -2.03 -20.82 -20.22
C ARG A 19 -1.27 -21.51 -21.35
N GLY A 20 0.06 -21.54 -21.30
CA GLY A 20 0.86 -22.32 -22.24
C GLY A 20 0.77 -23.82 -21.93
N GLN A 21 0.88 -24.66 -22.96
CA GLN A 21 0.79 -26.11 -22.81
C GLN A 21 2.16 -26.79 -22.63
N ASP A 22 3.25 -26.02 -22.69
CA ASP A 22 4.61 -26.54 -22.82
C ASP A 22 5.43 -26.49 -21.51
N LEU A 23 4.87 -25.91 -20.44
CA LEU A 23 5.46 -25.86 -19.11
C LEU A 23 4.45 -26.36 -18.06
N ASP A 24 4.88 -27.33 -17.24
CA ASP A 24 4.13 -27.76 -16.04
C ASP A 24 4.50 -26.84 -14.86
N LEU A 25 3.91 -25.64 -14.85
CA LEU A 25 4.03 -24.69 -13.73
C LEU A 25 2.96 -25.00 -12.67
N ARG A 26 3.37 -25.11 -11.40
CA ARG A 26 2.46 -25.41 -10.29
C ARG A 26 2.53 -24.34 -9.22
N VAL A 27 1.36 -23.80 -8.87
CA VAL A 27 1.16 -22.96 -7.68
C VAL A 27 0.70 -23.87 -6.55
N GLY A 28 1.36 -23.85 -5.40
CA GLY A 28 0.96 -24.65 -4.24
C GLY A 28 2.13 -25.06 -3.37
N ARG A 29 1.85 -25.79 -2.28
CA ARG A 29 2.85 -26.16 -1.25
C ARG A 29 4.08 -26.79 -1.90
N ALA A 30 5.25 -26.20 -1.63
CA ALA A 30 6.54 -26.76 -2.05
C ALA A 30 6.54 -28.25 -1.68
N PRO A 31 6.88 -29.16 -2.61
CA PRO A 31 6.87 -30.59 -2.32
C PRO A 31 7.68 -30.79 -1.04
N ALA A 32 7.04 -31.30 0.01
CA ALA A 32 7.72 -31.59 1.26
C ALA A 32 8.94 -32.42 0.89
N PHE A 33 10.13 -31.92 1.25
CA PHE A 33 11.43 -32.43 0.85
C PHE A 33 11.49 -33.94 1.12
N ARG A 34 11.01 -34.75 0.17
CA ARG A 34 11.08 -36.20 0.24
C ARG A 34 12.45 -36.48 -0.34
N SER A 35 13.40 -36.74 0.56
CA SER A 35 14.64 -37.41 0.18
C SER A 35 14.24 -38.57 -0.73
N PRO A 36 14.70 -38.59 -1.99
CA PRO A 36 14.33 -39.66 -2.90
C PRO A 36 14.73 -40.99 -2.24
N PRO A 37 13.84 -42.00 -2.23
CA PRO A 37 14.22 -43.30 -1.71
C PRO A 37 15.47 -43.76 -2.47
N LEU A 38 16.50 -44.18 -1.73
CA LEU A 38 17.82 -44.63 -2.22
C LEU A 38 17.78 -45.78 -3.26
N SER A 39 16.59 -46.22 -3.67
CA SER A 39 16.35 -47.42 -4.47
C SER A 39 15.64 -47.16 -5.80
N GLU A 40 15.27 -45.91 -6.13
CA GLU A 40 14.69 -45.62 -7.44
C GLU A 40 15.79 -45.35 -8.48
N PRO A 41 15.75 -46.03 -9.65
CA PRO A 41 16.68 -45.73 -10.74
C PRO A 41 16.51 -44.27 -11.18
N PRO A 42 17.59 -43.57 -11.57
CA PRO A 42 17.51 -42.20 -12.03
C PRO A 42 16.53 -42.13 -13.21
N ALA A 43 15.39 -41.47 -12.99
CA ALA A 43 14.45 -41.19 -14.06
C ALA A 43 15.19 -40.49 -15.21
N PRO A 44 14.82 -40.73 -16.48
CA PRO A 44 15.46 -40.09 -17.62
C PRO A 44 15.52 -38.58 -17.39
N LEU A 45 16.73 -38.01 -17.57
CA LEU A 45 17.07 -36.61 -17.27
C LEU A 45 16.16 -35.58 -17.95
N ASP A 46 15.37 -35.99 -18.95
CA ASP A 46 14.47 -35.15 -19.74
C ASP A 46 12.98 -35.22 -19.37
N ALA A 47 12.58 -36.05 -18.41
CA ALA A 47 11.21 -35.99 -17.91
C ALA A 47 11.01 -34.65 -17.18
N ALA A 48 10.35 -33.69 -17.85
CA ALA A 48 10.18 -32.32 -17.41
C ALA A 48 9.60 -32.28 -15.98
N ARG A 49 10.47 -32.03 -15.00
CA ARG A 49 10.06 -31.86 -13.62
C ARG A 49 9.13 -30.65 -13.52
N PRO A 50 8.03 -30.75 -12.76
CA PRO A 50 7.14 -29.62 -12.54
C PRO A 50 7.91 -28.48 -11.85
N VAL A 51 7.71 -27.26 -12.33
CA VAL A 51 8.35 -26.06 -11.78
C VAL A 51 7.41 -25.47 -10.74
N SER A 52 7.86 -25.39 -9.49
CA SER A 52 7.05 -24.90 -8.37
C SER A 52 7.23 -23.38 -8.25
N VAL A 53 6.19 -22.61 -8.55
CA VAL A 53 6.22 -21.14 -8.60
C VAL A 53 5.19 -20.53 -7.65
N ASP A 54 5.45 -19.32 -7.19
CA ASP A 54 4.45 -18.53 -6.46
C ASP A 54 3.36 -17.98 -7.40
N GLU A 55 2.30 -17.43 -6.80
CA GLU A 55 1.15 -16.91 -7.55
C GLU A 55 1.51 -15.69 -8.41
N THR A 56 2.42 -14.84 -7.93
CA THR A 56 2.88 -13.63 -8.64
C THR A 56 3.68 -14.00 -9.89
N LEU A 57 4.58 -14.96 -9.79
CA LEU A 57 5.39 -15.46 -10.89
C LEU A 57 4.51 -16.22 -11.89
N MET A 58 3.54 -17.00 -11.43
CA MET A 58 2.53 -17.62 -12.32
C MET A 58 1.75 -16.57 -13.11
N ALA A 59 1.26 -15.52 -12.45
CA ALA A 59 0.57 -14.42 -13.12
C ALA A 59 1.47 -13.72 -14.15
N THR A 60 2.76 -13.55 -13.81
CA THR A 60 3.78 -12.99 -14.71
C THR A 60 3.98 -13.89 -15.94
N CYS A 61 4.11 -15.20 -15.78
CA CYS A 61 4.25 -16.14 -16.90
C CYS A 61 3.02 -16.12 -17.82
N ASN A 62 1.81 -16.02 -17.26
CA ASN A 62 0.58 -15.87 -18.04
C ASN A 62 0.55 -14.55 -18.82
N HIS A 63 0.95 -13.43 -18.21
CA HIS A 63 1.07 -12.15 -18.90
C HIS A 63 2.17 -12.16 -19.99
N ALA A 64 3.28 -12.86 -19.77
CA ALA A 64 4.35 -13.00 -20.76
C ALA A 64 3.87 -13.77 -21.99
N TYR A 65 3.08 -14.84 -21.77
CA TYR A 65 2.43 -15.60 -22.84
C TYR A 65 1.45 -14.72 -23.64
N GLU A 66 0.58 -13.97 -22.95
CA GLU A 66 -0.34 -13.02 -23.60
C GLU A 66 0.41 -11.95 -24.41
N ALA A 67 1.51 -11.42 -23.88
CA ALA A 67 2.35 -10.46 -24.59
C ALA A 67 2.96 -11.09 -25.86
N ALA A 68 3.46 -12.32 -25.78
CA ALA A 68 3.98 -13.02 -26.95
C ALA A 68 2.91 -13.24 -28.03
N VAL A 69 1.68 -13.64 -27.63
CA VAL A 69 0.53 -13.75 -28.55
C VAL A 69 0.21 -12.40 -29.18
N PHE A 70 0.16 -11.33 -28.38
CA PHE A 70 -0.15 -9.98 -28.84
C PHE A 70 0.86 -9.46 -29.87
N HIS A 71 2.15 -9.73 -29.66
CA HIS A 71 3.22 -9.35 -30.57
C HIS A 71 3.41 -10.32 -31.75
N GLY A 72 2.65 -11.42 -31.82
CA GLY A 72 2.81 -12.43 -32.87
C GLY A 72 4.15 -13.17 -32.79
N SER A 73 4.77 -13.21 -31.61
CA SER A 73 6.00 -13.95 -31.36
C SER A 73 5.72 -15.46 -31.42
N ARG A 74 6.58 -16.21 -32.10
CA ARG A 74 6.51 -17.69 -32.11
C ARG A 74 6.88 -18.31 -30.76
N GLU A 75 7.65 -17.58 -29.97
CA GLU A 75 8.14 -18.05 -28.69
C GLU A 75 7.98 -17.01 -27.58
N VAL A 76 7.68 -17.48 -26.36
CA VAL A 76 7.74 -16.68 -25.14
C VAL A 76 9.20 -16.60 -24.69
N ARG A 77 9.83 -15.45 -24.95
CA ARG A 77 11.23 -15.14 -24.61
C ARG A 77 11.38 -14.39 -23.28
N LEU A 78 12.62 -14.20 -22.81
CA LEU A 78 12.90 -13.48 -21.54
C LEU A 78 12.44 -12.02 -21.58
N GLU A 79 12.45 -11.37 -22.74
CA GLU A 79 11.99 -9.99 -22.92
C GLU A 79 10.48 -9.88 -22.62
N HIS A 80 9.68 -10.87 -23.06
CA HIS A 80 8.26 -10.93 -22.75
C HIS A 80 8.02 -11.15 -21.25
N LEU A 81 8.87 -11.96 -20.61
CA LEU A 81 8.80 -12.22 -19.17
C LEU A 81 9.13 -10.95 -18.36
N ILE A 82 10.16 -10.21 -18.74
CA ILE A 82 10.53 -8.94 -18.13
C ILE A 82 9.47 -7.87 -18.36
N TYR A 83 8.92 -7.79 -19.58
CA TYR A 83 7.79 -6.91 -19.88
C TYR A 83 6.60 -7.20 -18.96
N ALA A 84 6.29 -8.49 -18.74
CA ALA A 84 5.24 -8.91 -17.82
C ALA A 84 5.55 -8.58 -16.35
N LEU A 85 6.80 -8.72 -15.89
CA LEU A 85 7.21 -8.35 -14.52
C LEU A 85 6.94 -6.88 -14.24
N ALA A 86 7.18 -6.00 -15.21
CA ALA A 86 6.92 -4.58 -15.09
C ALA A 86 5.43 -4.21 -15.13
N ARG A 87 4.54 -5.15 -15.49
CA ARG A 87 3.09 -4.92 -15.67
C ARG A 87 2.25 -5.54 -14.56
N VAL A 88 2.68 -6.67 -13.99
CA VAL A 88 2.01 -7.29 -12.84
C VAL A 88 2.34 -6.49 -11.58
N GLY A 89 1.33 -5.89 -10.93
CA GLY A 89 1.52 -4.93 -9.84
C GLY A 89 2.43 -5.41 -8.70
N ALA A 90 2.23 -6.64 -8.21
CA ALA A 90 3.06 -7.22 -7.15
C ALA A 90 4.52 -7.42 -7.59
N ALA A 91 4.76 -7.84 -8.83
CA ALA A 91 6.11 -7.98 -9.38
C ALA A 91 6.77 -6.60 -9.61
N ALA A 92 6.00 -5.62 -10.07
CA ALA A 92 6.47 -4.24 -10.27
C ALA A 92 6.90 -3.59 -8.95
N GLN A 93 6.20 -3.85 -7.84
CA GLN A 93 6.62 -3.39 -6.51
C GLN A 93 7.99 -3.97 -6.12
N ILE A 94 8.19 -5.28 -6.33
CA ILE A 94 9.48 -5.94 -6.06
C ILE A 94 10.61 -5.34 -6.91
N LEU A 95 10.33 -5.01 -8.19
CA LEU A 95 11.29 -4.32 -9.05
C LEU A 95 11.67 -2.93 -8.48
N ASP A 96 10.67 -2.15 -8.04
CA ASP A 96 10.88 -0.82 -7.49
C ASP A 96 11.68 -0.85 -6.17
N ASP A 97 11.40 -1.82 -5.30
CA ASP A 97 12.15 -2.04 -4.05
C ASP A 97 13.64 -2.33 -4.32
N LEU A 98 13.94 -3.02 -5.43
CA LEU A 98 15.29 -3.28 -5.92
C LEU A 98 15.92 -2.08 -6.64
N GLY A 99 15.18 -0.99 -6.81
CA GLY A 99 15.61 0.21 -7.53
C GLY A 99 15.52 0.10 -9.05
N ILE A 100 14.77 -0.88 -9.58
CA ILE A 100 14.52 -1.04 -11.01
C ILE A 100 13.22 -0.35 -11.36
N ARG A 101 13.28 0.70 -12.18
CA ARG A 101 12.10 1.51 -12.54
C ARG A 101 11.17 0.72 -13.46
N PRO A 102 9.96 0.29 -13.03
CA PRO A 102 9.11 -0.59 -13.83
C PRO A 102 8.71 0.04 -15.17
N GLU A 103 8.41 1.33 -15.17
CA GLU A 103 8.04 2.06 -16.39
C GLU A 103 9.17 2.14 -17.42
N ALA A 104 10.41 2.35 -16.97
CA ALA A 104 11.58 2.33 -17.85
C ALA A 104 11.79 0.91 -18.40
N LEU A 105 11.74 -0.11 -17.53
CA LEU A 105 11.90 -1.51 -17.92
C LEU A 105 10.85 -1.95 -18.95
N ARG A 106 9.59 -1.54 -18.76
CA ARG A 106 8.49 -1.85 -19.68
C ARG A 106 8.73 -1.27 -21.07
N ARG A 107 9.12 0.00 -21.16
CA ARG A 107 9.44 0.66 -22.44
C ARG A 107 10.61 -0.01 -23.14
N GLU A 108 11.67 -0.31 -22.40
CA GLU A 108 12.87 -0.94 -22.96
C GLU A 108 12.63 -2.37 -23.43
N ALA A 109 11.88 -3.17 -22.67
CA ALA A 109 11.48 -4.51 -23.08
C ALA A 109 10.54 -4.47 -24.30
N ALA A 110 9.60 -3.51 -24.36
CA ALA A 110 8.73 -3.34 -25.53
C ALA A 110 9.52 -2.99 -26.80
N LEU A 111 10.52 -2.11 -26.70
CA LEU A 111 11.41 -1.78 -27.81
C LEU A 111 12.22 -3.01 -28.27
N ALA A 112 12.74 -3.81 -27.33
CA ALA A 112 13.46 -5.05 -27.64
C ALA A 112 12.55 -6.08 -28.35
N ILE A 113 11.33 -6.29 -27.87
CA ILE A 113 10.34 -7.18 -28.49
C ILE A 113 10.02 -6.73 -29.92
N ALA A 114 9.77 -5.43 -30.11
CA ALA A 114 9.47 -4.85 -31.41
C ALA A 114 10.63 -4.99 -32.41
N ALA A 115 11.87 -4.83 -31.95
CA ALA A 115 13.06 -4.95 -32.80
C ALA A 115 13.28 -6.38 -33.32
N GLU A 116 12.84 -7.39 -32.57
CA GLU A 116 13.04 -8.80 -32.91
C GLU A 116 11.86 -9.44 -33.65
N THR A 117 10.71 -8.77 -33.75
CA THR A 117 9.50 -9.40 -34.32
C THR A 117 9.75 -9.76 -35.78
N PRO A 118 9.82 -11.06 -36.15
CA PRO A 118 10.16 -11.46 -37.51
C PRO A 118 9.02 -11.06 -38.46
N ALA A 119 9.36 -10.55 -39.65
CA ALA A 119 8.41 -10.14 -40.70
C ALA A 119 7.57 -11.28 -41.30
N THR A 120 7.48 -12.43 -40.63
CA THR A 120 6.70 -13.57 -41.12
C THR A 120 5.21 -13.27 -41.05
N SER A 121 4.54 -13.55 -42.16
CA SER A 121 3.15 -13.20 -42.44
C SER A 121 2.21 -13.58 -41.30
N ALA A 122 1.44 -12.60 -40.83
CA ALA A 122 0.58 -12.59 -39.64
C ALA A 122 -0.63 -13.55 -39.68
N ASP A 123 -0.68 -14.49 -40.63
CA ASP A 123 -1.93 -15.19 -40.97
C ASP A 123 -2.11 -16.55 -40.26
N ALA A 124 -1.06 -17.06 -39.61
CA ALA A 124 -1.17 -18.26 -38.77
C ALA A 124 -1.23 -17.87 -37.30
N LYS A 125 -2.42 -18.01 -36.69
CA LYS A 125 -2.60 -17.93 -35.23
C LYS A 125 -1.88 -19.13 -34.59
N VAL A 126 -0.58 -18.97 -34.34
CA VAL A 126 0.26 -19.98 -33.69
C VAL A 126 0.35 -19.65 -32.21
N ASP A 127 0.01 -20.62 -31.35
CA ASP A 127 0.22 -20.51 -29.92
C ASP A 127 1.73 -20.48 -29.61
N PRO A 128 2.25 -19.45 -28.92
CA PRO A 128 3.69 -19.33 -28.68
C PRO A 128 4.19 -20.45 -27.76
N VAL A 129 5.35 -20.99 -28.09
CA VAL A 129 6.05 -21.98 -27.26
C VAL A 129 7.03 -21.26 -26.33
N THR A 130 7.17 -21.69 -25.09
CA THR A 130 8.17 -21.07 -24.21
C THR A 130 9.58 -21.41 -24.67
N SER A 131 10.44 -20.39 -24.79
CA SER A 131 11.82 -20.57 -25.23
C SER A 131 12.61 -21.41 -24.23
N ASP A 132 13.63 -22.12 -24.72
CA ASP A 132 14.49 -22.94 -23.85
C ASP A 132 15.22 -22.10 -22.80
N GLU A 133 15.53 -20.85 -23.09
CA GLU A 133 16.12 -19.92 -22.14
C GLU A 133 15.17 -19.59 -20.97
N VAL A 134 13.89 -19.34 -21.26
CA VAL A 134 12.88 -19.12 -20.21
C VAL A 134 12.69 -20.40 -19.39
N LYS A 135 12.61 -21.57 -20.04
CA LYS A 135 12.48 -22.88 -19.36
C LYS A 135 13.64 -23.14 -18.42
N THR A 136 14.88 -22.97 -18.89
CA THR A 136 16.09 -23.19 -18.08
C THR A 136 16.20 -22.18 -16.94
N THR A 137 15.82 -20.92 -17.16
CA THR A 137 15.82 -19.86 -16.14
C THR A 137 14.80 -20.15 -15.04
N LEU A 138 13.55 -20.49 -15.40
CA LEU A 138 12.51 -20.84 -14.42
C LEU A 138 12.85 -22.09 -13.61
N ARG A 139 13.42 -23.12 -14.24
CA ARG A 139 13.89 -24.32 -13.54
C ARG A 139 14.98 -23.98 -12.52
N ARG A 140 16.02 -23.23 -12.93
CA ARG A 140 17.09 -22.78 -12.03
C ARG A 140 16.57 -21.91 -10.87
N ALA A 141 15.59 -21.05 -11.13
CA ALA A 141 14.95 -20.24 -10.09
C ALA A 141 14.18 -21.14 -9.09
N SER A 142 13.47 -22.15 -9.59
CA SER A 142 12.76 -23.14 -8.77
C SER A 142 13.71 -24.01 -7.96
N ASP A 143 14.79 -24.49 -8.54
CA ASP A 143 15.78 -25.32 -7.82
C ASP A 143 16.35 -24.53 -6.63
N ARG A 144 16.76 -23.27 -6.84
CA ARG A 144 17.25 -22.39 -5.76
C ARG A 144 16.21 -22.08 -4.69
N ALA A 145 14.94 -21.96 -5.07
CA ALA A 145 13.87 -21.75 -4.10
C ALA A 145 13.60 -23.02 -3.29
N GLN A 146 13.67 -24.20 -3.94
CA GLN A 146 13.52 -25.51 -3.29
C GLN A 146 14.62 -25.80 -2.29
N ASP A 147 15.86 -25.40 -2.56
CA ASP A 147 16.97 -25.50 -1.61
C ASP A 147 16.69 -24.71 -0.31
N ARG A 148 15.86 -23.67 -0.39
CA ARG A 148 15.38 -22.88 0.77
C ARG A 148 14.03 -23.36 1.32
N GLY A 149 13.46 -24.44 0.78
CA GLY A 149 12.13 -24.94 1.14
C GLY A 149 10.99 -24.00 0.74
N ALA A 150 11.20 -23.12 -0.25
CA ALA A 150 10.24 -22.12 -0.72
C ALA A 150 9.81 -22.37 -2.18
N LEU A 151 8.78 -21.64 -2.62
CA LEU A 151 8.38 -21.59 -4.03
C LEU A 151 9.20 -20.55 -4.78
N ALA A 152 9.42 -20.76 -6.08
CA ALA A 152 10.13 -19.78 -6.90
C ALA A 152 9.31 -18.49 -6.99
N GLY A 153 9.87 -17.40 -6.49
CA GLY A 153 9.28 -16.07 -6.63
C GLY A 153 9.99 -15.21 -7.67
N VAL A 154 9.47 -14.00 -7.86
CA VAL A 154 10.10 -12.96 -8.69
C VAL A 154 11.57 -12.69 -8.29
N PRO A 155 11.95 -12.63 -7.00
CA PRO A 155 13.35 -12.44 -6.63
C PRO A 155 14.28 -13.57 -7.10
N ASP A 156 13.82 -14.83 -7.07
CA ASP A 156 14.62 -15.98 -7.51
C ASP A 156 14.80 -15.99 -9.03
N LEU A 157 13.76 -15.61 -9.77
CA LEU A 157 13.83 -15.39 -11.20
C LEU A 157 14.85 -14.30 -11.53
N LEU A 158 14.74 -13.11 -10.92
CA LEU A 158 15.63 -11.98 -11.17
C LEU A 158 17.09 -12.31 -10.86
N ARG A 159 17.36 -12.98 -9.73
CA ARG A 159 18.71 -13.48 -9.42
C ARG A 159 19.23 -14.39 -10.52
N THR A 160 18.41 -15.34 -10.96
CA THR A 160 18.79 -16.30 -12.00
C THR A 160 19.12 -15.62 -13.32
N ILE A 161 18.35 -14.61 -13.73
CA ILE A 161 18.62 -13.79 -14.91
C ILE A 161 19.94 -13.03 -14.73
N LEU A 162 20.16 -12.37 -13.60
CA LEU A 162 21.38 -11.60 -13.33
C LEU A 162 22.65 -12.48 -13.27
N TYR A 163 22.51 -13.78 -12.95
CA TYR A 163 23.61 -14.74 -13.00
C TYR A 163 23.93 -15.26 -14.41
N ALA A 164 23.06 -15.03 -15.40
CA ALA A 164 23.34 -15.43 -16.78
C ALA A 164 24.53 -14.67 -17.41
N GLY A 165 25.03 -13.62 -16.74
CA GLY A 165 26.19 -12.83 -17.16
C GLY A 165 25.80 -11.48 -17.76
N ARG A 166 26.78 -10.59 -17.90
CA ARG A 166 26.57 -9.24 -18.47
C ARG A 166 26.27 -9.27 -19.98
N ASP A 167 26.63 -10.37 -20.65
CA ASP A 167 26.41 -10.54 -22.09
C ASP A 167 24.95 -10.92 -22.42
N ASN A 168 24.14 -11.25 -21.42
CA ASN A 168 22.72 -11.52 -21.64
C ASN A 168 21.97 -10.20 -21.90
N PRO A 169 21.27 -10.04 -23.05
CA PRO A 169 20.57 -8.79 -23.40
C PRO A 169 19.54 -8.40 -22.33
N THR A 170 18.91 -9.38 -21.71
CA THR A 170 17.95 -9.21 -20.61
C THR A 170 18.58 -8.52 -19.40
N VAL A 171 19.83 -8.84 -19.07
CA VAL A 171 20.58 -8.21 -17.98
C VAL A 171 20.94 -6.76 -18.32
N ALA A 172 21.23 -6.47 -19.59
CA ALA A 172 21.46 -5.10 -20.05
C ALA A 172 20.17 -4.26 -19.94
N LEU A 173 18.99 -4.81 -20.26
CA LEU A 173 17.69 -4.15 -20.07
C LEU A 173 17.44 -3.81 -18.59
N LEU A 174 17.63 -4.79 -17.68
CA LEU A 174 17.49 -4.58 -16.24
C LEU A 174 18.45 -3.51 -15.71
N SER A 175 19.70 -3.54 -16.17
CA SER A 175 20.74 -2.59 -15.74
C SER A 175 20.43 -1.17 -16.21
N ARG A 176 19.90 -0.98 -17.42
CA ARG A 176 19.49 0.32 -17.96
C ARG A 176 18.24 0.88 -17.28
N ALA A 177 17.32 0.02 -16.88
CA ALA A 177 16.12 0.42 -16.14
C ALA A 177 16.40 0.77 -14.67
N SER A 178 17.49 0.23 -14.10
CA SER A 178 17.90 0.50 -12.72
C SER A 178 18.27 1.97 -12.50
N SER A 179 17.83 2.51 -11.36
CA SER A 179 18.26 3.82 -10.85
C SER A 179 19.67 3.77 -10.28
N ASP A 180 20.09 2.62 -9.75
CA ASP A 180 21.44 2.36 -9.24
C ASP A 180 21.90 0.96 -9.68
N PRO A 181 22.61 0.86 -10.83
CA PRO A 181 23.15 -0.41 -11.32
C PRO A 181 24.10 -1.09 -10.32
N GLN A 182 24.84 -0.33 -9.51
CA GLN A 182 25.78 -0.88 -8.54
C GLN A 182 25.05 -1.53 -7.35
N ARG A 183 23.90 -1.00 -6.94
CA ARG A 183 23.04 -1.64 -5.93
C ARG A 183 22.50 -2.98 -6.44
N LEU A 184 22.10 -3.04 -7.71
CA LEU A 184 21.64 -4.29 -8.33
C LEU A 184 22.75 -5.35 -8.41
N GLU A 185 23.97 -4.93 -8.75
CA GLU A 185 25.15 -5.82 -8.70
C GLU A 185 25.47 -6.30 -7.28
N ARG A 186 25.42 -5.40 -6.28
CA ARG A 186 25.60 -5.77 -4.87
C ARG A 186 24.52 -6.74 -4.40
N TRP A 187 23.27 -6.56 -4.80
CA TRP A 187 22.17 -7.47 -4.45
C TRP A 187 22.35 -8.87 -5.05
N ARG A 188 22.84 -8.94 -6.30
CA ARG A 188 23.23 -10.19 -6.95
C ARG A 188 24.36 -10.88 -6.17
N ASP A 189 25.39 -10.14 -5.77
CA ASP A 189 26.58 -10.71 -5.11
C ASP A 189 26.32 -11.09 -3.64
N GLU A 190 25.47 -10.34 -2.93
CA GLU A 190 25.07 -10.63 -1.55
C GLU A 190 24.37 -11.99 -1.42
N SER A 191 23.58 -12.36 -2.42
CA SER A 191 22.88 -13.65 -2.45
C SER A 191 23.87 -14.83 -2.56
N LEU A 192 24.94 -14.68 -3.35
CA LEU A 192 26.01 -15.69 -3.44
C LEU A 192 26.73 -15.86 -2.11
N ARG A 193 27.02 -14.75 -1.41
CA ARG A 193 27.71 -14.79 -0.12
C ARG A 193 26.91 -15.56 0.92
N ARG A 194 25.59 -15.31 1.00
CA ARG A 194 24.71 -16.03 1.93
C ARG A 194 24.63 -17.52 1.63
N GLU A 195 24.60 -17.88 0.34
CA GLU A 195 24.57 -19.28 -0.10
C GLU A 195 25.88 -20.00 0.26
N THR A 196 27.04 -19.36 0.05
CA THR A 196 28.34 -19.94 0.43
C THR A 196 28.45 -20.21 1.94
N VAL A 197 27.98 -19.27 2.77
CA VAL A 197 28.02 -19.42 4.23
C VAL A 197 27.09 -20.55 4.71
N ALA A 198 25.90 -20.68 4.09
CA ALA A 198 24.97 -21.76 4.41
C ALA A 198 25.53 -23.14 4.08
N VAL A 199 26.17 -23.30 2.92
CA VAL A 199 26.80 -24.57 2.51
C VAL A 199 28.01 -24.90 3.40
N GLU A 200 28.78 -23.91 3.82
CA GLU A 200 29.95 -24.10 4.70
C GLU A 200 29.54 -24.53 6.12
N LEU A 201 28.44 -23.99 6.65
CA LEU A 201 27.85 -24.40 7.93
C LEU A 201 27.26 -25.82 7.90
N VAL A 202 26.78 -26.29 6.75
CA VAL A 202 26.22 -27.65 6.60
C VAL A 202 27.31 -28.70 6.37
N ARG A 203 28.52 -28.31 5.94
CA ARG A 203 29.62 -29.23 5.61
C ARG A 203 30.65 -29.45 6.73
N THR A 204 30.47 -28.92 7.94
CA THR A 204 31.34 -29.23 9.09
C THR A 204 30.70 -30.29 9.99
N PRO A 205 31.12 -31.58 9.93
CA PRO A 205 30.60 -32.62 10.79
C PRO A 205 31.40 -32.66 12.10
N GLN A 206 31.37 -31.59 12.91
CA GLN A 206 31.75 -31.66 14.34
C GLN A 206 31.00 -30.56 15.09
N ILE A 207 29.75 -30.86 15.49
CA ILE A 207 29.01 -30.05 16.46
C ILE A 207 29.46 -30.52 17.84
N PRO A 208 30.14 -29.69 18.65
CA PRO A 208 30.18 -29.90 20.09
C PRO A 208 28.75 -29.76 20.60
N ASP A 209 28.31 -30.65 21.49
CA ASP A 209 26.99 -30.60 22.13
C ASP A 209 26.76 -29.25 22.84
N HIS A 210 26.21 -28.26 22.11
CA HIS A 210 25.78 -26.96 22.62
C HIS A 210 24.30 -26.95 23.03
N THR A 211 23.65 -28.11 22.97
CA THR A 211 22.28 -28.33 23.43
C THR A 211 22.01 -27.84 24.86
N PRO A 212 22.88 -28.02 25.88
CA PRO A 212 22.61 -27.48 27.21
C PRO A 212 22.66 -25.95 27.25
N THR A 213 23.54 -25.31 26.47
CA THR A 213 23.69 -23.85 26.46
C THR A 213 22.52 -23.16 25.75
N LEU A 214 21.99 -23.78 24.70
CA LEU A 214 20.80 -23.28 24.00
C LEU A 214 19.54 -23.43 24.85
N LEU A 215 19.38 -24.56 25.56
CA LEU A 215 18.27 -24.75 26.50
C LEU A 215 18.33 -23.72 27.64
N ALA A 216 19.51 -23.51 28.24
CA ALA A 216 19.68 -22.48 29.27
C ALA A 216 19.37 -21.05 28.77
N ARG A 217 19.68 -20.74 27.50
CA ARG A 217 19.30 -19.46 26.89
C ARG A 217 17.80 -19.34 26.63
N LEU A 218 17.14 -20.43 26.24
CA LEU A 218 15.69 -20.47 26.08
C LEU A 218 14.98 -20.25 27.41
N ASP A 219 15.42 -20.92 28.47
CA ASP A 219 14.88 -20.75 29.83
C ASP A 219 15.07 -19.29 30.31
N GLN A 220 16.21 -18.67 30.02
CA GLN A 220 16.46 -17.26 30.33
C GLN A 220 15.54 -16.31 29.55
N LEU A 221 15.26 -16.60 28.28
CA LEU A 221 14.34 -15.80 27.47
C LEU A 221 12.89 -15.96 27.93
N GLU A 222 12.48 -17.17 28.32
CA GLU A 222 11.16 -17.44 28.88
C GLU A 222 10.95 -16.68 30.19
N LEU A 223 11.95 -16.70 31.09
CA LEU A 223 11.94 -15.94 32.33
C LEU A 223 11.86 -14.43 32.08
N ALA A 224 12.64 -13.92 31.11
CA ALA A 224 12.61 -12.50 30.74
C ALA A 224 11.25 -12.08 30.16
N LEU A 225 10.61 -12.94 29.37
CA LEU A 225 9.27 -12.71 28.84
C LEU A 225 8.21 -12.69 29.93
N HIS A 226 8.26 -13.60 30.89
CA HIS A 226 7.35 -13.57 32.04
C HIS A 226 7.48 -12.28 32.85
N HIS A 227 8.72 -11.84 33.11
CA HIS A 227 8.95 -10.58 33.84
C HIS A 227 8.45 -9.35 33.05
N ALA A 228 8.58 -9.35 31.72
CA ALA A 228 8.06 -8.29 30.87
C ALA A 228 6.52 -8.23 30.87
N VAL A 229 5.85 -9.40 30.90
CA VAL A 229 4.38 -9.50 30.97
C VAL A 229 3.89 -9.01 32.34
N GLU A 230 4.52 -9.42 33.43
CA GLU A 230 4.17 -8.96 34.78
C GLU A 230 4.31 -7.44 34.92
N HIS A 231 5.40 -6.87 34.38
CA HIS A 231 5.56 -5.42 34.34
C HIS A 231 4.48 -4.72 33.51
N ALA A 232 4.15 -5.24 32.33
CA ALA A 232 3.09 -4.66 31.50
C ALA A 232 1.71 -4.70 32.18
N GLU A 233 1.42 -5.76 32.96
CA GLU A 233 0.20 -5.80 33.77
C GLU A 233 0.20 -4.79 34.91
N SER A 234 1.34 -4.63 35.59
CA SER A 234 1.52 -3.61 36.63
C SER A 234 1.29 -2.21 36.07
N ASP A 235 1.88 -1.90 34.91
CA ASP A 235 1.74 -0.61 34.23
C ASP A 235 0.29 -0.36 33.80
N ARG A 236 -0.42 -1.40 33.35
CA ARG A 236 -1.85 -1.28 33.02
C ARG A 236 -2.69 -0.96 34.26
N ARG A 237 -2.37 -1.54 35.42
CA ARG A 237 -3.07 -1.26 36.68
C ARG A 237 -2.81 0.16 37.14
N THR A 238 -1.55 0.63 37.10
CA THR A 238 -1.22 2.01 37.47
C THR A 238 -1.91 3.01 36.55
N LEU A 239 -1.88 2.83 35.23
CA LEU A 239 -2.61 3.70 34.29
C LEU A 239 -4.12 3.71 34.57
N GLN A 240 -4.71 2.55 34.87
CA GLN A 240 -6.13 2.45 35.21
C GLN A 240 -6.47 3.20 36.50
N ASP A 241 -5.60 3.14 37.52
CA ASP A 241 -5.76 3.90 38.75
C ASP A 241 -5.62 5.41 38.53
N HIS A 242 -4.69 5.86 37.69
CA HIS A 242 -4.55 7.28 37.32
C HIS A 242 -5.78 7.79 36.57
N LEU A 243 -6.31 7.02 35.60
CA LEU A 243 -7.55 7.38 34.90
C LEU A 243 -8.74 7.48 35.86
N ARG A 244 -8.83 6.57 36.84
CA ARG A 244 -9.87 6.62 37.87
C ARG A 244 -9.72 7.86 38.75
N GLN A 245 -8.51 8.23 39.16
CA GLN A 245 -8.26 9.46 39.91
C GLN A 245 -8.64 10.72 39.11
N VAL A 246 -8.32 10.76 37.81
CA VAL A 246 -8.73 11.87 36.93
C VAL A 246 -10.26 11.94 36.84
N GLN A 247 -10.94 10.80 36.71
CA GLN A 247 -12.40 10.75 36.69
C GLN A 247 -13.02 11.23 38.01
N GLU A 248 -12.48 10.79 39.16
CA GLU A 248 -12.92 11.24 40.49
C GLU A 248 -12.68 12.74 40.69
N ALA A 249 -11.55 13.27 40.23
CA ALA A 249 -11.25 14.70 40.29
C ALA A 249 -12.20 15.53 39.39
N LEU A 250 -12.49 15.06 38.17
CA LEU A 250 -13.45 15.71 37.27
C LEU A 250 -14.87 15.68 37.85
N LEU A 251 -15.27 14.59 38.51
CA LEU A 251 -16.54 14.49 39.23
C LEU A 251 -16.60 15.44 40.44
N ALA A 252 -15.50 15.58 41.18
CA ALA A 252 -15.41 16.53 42.29
C ALA A 252 -15.55 17.99 41.82
N VAL A 253 -14.94 18.34 40.67
CA VAL A 253 -15.06 19.68 40.05
C VAL A 253 -16.49 19.94 39.54
N THR A 254 -17.18 18.91 39.05
CA THR A 254 -18.54 19.04 38.50
C THR A 254 -19.65 18.97 39.56
N SER A 255 -19.37 18.41 40.75
CA SER A 255 -20.35 18.21 41.83
C SER A 255 -20.55 19.41 42.78
N VAL A 256 -19.97 20.58 42.50
CA VAL A 256 -19.96 21.67 43.47
C VAL A 256 -21.25 22.51 43.48
N LYS A 257 -22.01 22.36 44.57
CA LYS A 257 -23.16 23.17 45.05
C LYS A 257 -22.73 24.66 45.29
N PRO A 258 -23.61 25.67 45.17
CA PRO A 258 -23.17 27.05 44.86
C PRO A 258 -22.58 27.83 46.05
N LEU A 259 -21.65 28.76 45.69
CA LEU A 259 -20.92 29.81 46.45
C LEU A 259 -19.83 29.36 47.44
N PRO A 260 -18.60 29.96 47.48
CA PRO A 260 -18.29 31.42 47.51
C PRO A 260 -17.18 31.85 46.46
N PRO A 261 -16.45 33.01 46.56
CA PRO A 261 -15.91 33.75 45.40
C PRO A 261 -14.71 33.13 44.66
N LEU A 262 -14.58 33.53 43.38
CA LEU A 262 -13.91 32.83 42.28
C LEU A 262 -12.38 32.94 42.07
N PRO A 263 -11.59 33.87 42.65
CA PRO A 263 -10.19 34.05 42.20
C PRO A 263 -9.28 32.87 42.60
N ASP A 264 -9.49 32.27 43.77
CA ASP A 264 -8.62 31.21 44.28
C ASP A 264 -8.79 29.88 43.53
N ARG A 265 -9.97 29.64 42.92
CA ARG A 265 -10.26 28.39 42.19
C ARG A 265 -9.60 28.29 40.83
N THR A 266 -9.37 29.41 40.15
CA THR A 266 -8.66 29.39 38.87
C THR A 266 -7.19 29.02 39.06
N ASP A 267 -6.59 29.45 40.17
CA ASP A 267 -5.20 29.12 40.48
C ASP A 267 -5.06 27.67 40.97
N GLU A 268 -6.02 27.17 41.77
CA GLU A 268 -6.07 25.75 42.14
C GLU A 268 -6.26 24.83 40.91
N LEU A 269 -7.16 25.17 39.98
CA LEU A 269 -7.35 24.39 38.75
C LEU A 269 -6.11 24.45 37.85
N LYS A 270 -5.46 25.61 37.76
CA LYS A 270 -4.26 25.79 36.95
C LYS A 270 -3.08 24.98 37.52
N GLN A 271 -2.88 25.02 38.84
CA GLN A 271 -1.88 24.21 39.53
C GLN A 271 -2.16 22.71 39.38
N LEU A 272 -3.41 22.29 39.44
CA LEU A 272 -3.78 20.88 39.28
C LEU A 272 -3.57 20.41 37.84
N VAL A 273 -3.89 21.24 36.84
CA VAL A 273 -3.63 20.93 35.43
C VAL A 273 -2.13 20.92 35.12
N GLU A 274 -1.35 21.85 35.64
CA GLU A 274 0.12 21.90 35.48
C GLU A 274 0.79 20.69 36.14
N ALA A 275 0.38 20.31 37.36
CA ALA A 275 0.87 19.11 38.03
C ALA A 275 0.58 17.84 37.22
N ARG A 276 -0.62 17.74 36.62
CA ARG A 276 -0.99 16.57 35.80
C ARG A 276 -0.32 16.55 34.43
N LEU A 277 -0.05 17.70 33.82
CA LEU A 277 0.78 17.77 32.60
C LEU A 277 2.21 17.31 32.87
N HIS A 278 2.75 17.64 34.05
CA HIS A 278 4.07 17.20 34.47
C HIS A 278 4.12 15.66 34.66
N ASP A 279 3.13 15.08 35.35
CA ASP A 279 3.01 13.62 35.54
C ASP A 279 2.94 12.86 34.19
N VAL A 280 2.18 13.39 33.22
CA VAL A 280 2.06 12.81 31.88
C VAL A 280 3.38 12.92 31.11
N SER A 281 4.08 14.04 31.25
CA SER A 281 5.38 14.25 30.60
C SER A 281 6.46 13.30 31.14
N GLU A 282 6.48 13.03 32.46
CA GLU A 282 7.36 12.00 33.05
C GLU A 282 7.03 10.60 32.54
N LEU A 283 5.75 10.26 32.42
CA LEU A 283 5.34 8.96 31.88
C LEU A 283 5.81 8.77 30.43
N VAL A 284 5.69 9.80 29.58
CA VAL A 284 6.16 9.76 28.19
C VAL A 284 7.68 9.58 28.12
N LEU A 285 8.44 10.27 28.96
CA LEU A 285 9.89 10.11 29.05
C LEU A 285 10.29 8.70 29.51
N SER A 286 9.58 8.15 30.51
CA SER A 286 9.83 6.77 30.98
C SER A 286 9.53 5.72 29.91
N LEU A 287 8.55 5.98 29.04
CA LEU A 287 8.17 5.11 27.94
C LEU A 287 9.24 5.15 26.83
N ASP A 288 9.76 6.34 26.52
CA ASP A 288 10.82 6.54 25.52
C ASP A 288 12.14 5.87 25.94
N GLU A 289 12.50 5.96 27.22
CA GLU A 289 13.70 5.32 27.77
C GLU A 289 13.60 3.78 27.72
N ARG A 290 12.40 3.22 27.98
CA ARG A 290 12.14 1.77 27.83
C ARG A 290 12.10 1.32 26.37
N LEU A 291 11.59 2.15 25.46
CA LEU A 291 11.62 1.90 24.02
C LEU A 291 13.05 1.87 23.47
N HIS A 292 13.90 2.79 23.93
CA HIS A 292 15.33 2.77 23.62
C HIS A 292 16.03 1.51 24.16
N GLY A 293 15.67 1.05 25.37
CA GLY A 293 16.17 -0.22 25.92
C GLY A 293 15.81 -1.44 25.07
N LEU A 294 14.56 -1.54 24.60
CA LEU A 294 14.11 -2.62 23.72
C LEU A 294 14.75 -2.54 22.32
N ALA A 295 14.98 -1.34 21.80
CA ALA A 295 15.66 -1.12 20.53
C ALA A 295 17.14 -1.56 20.56
N GLN A 296 17.83 -1.46 21.69
CA GLN A 296 19.19 -1.98 21.85
C GLN A 296 19.23 -3.52 21.92
N GLN A 297 18.18 -4.14 22.48
CA GLN A 297 18.03 -5.60 22.57
C GLN A 297 17.70 -6.26 21.20
N LYS A 298 17.26 -5.45 20.21
CA LYS A 298 16.92 -5.82 18.81
C LYS A 298 18.09 -6.39 18.00
N THR A 299 19.33 -6.26 18.48
CA THR A 299 20.52 -6.76 17.79
C THR A 299 20.76 -8.28 17.92
N ALA A 300 19.97 -8.99 18.74
CA ALA A 300 20.25 -10.40 19.06
C ALA A 300 19.26 -11.44 18.50
N THR A 301 18.02 -11.10 18.12
CA THR A 301 17.02 -12.10 17.65
C THR A 301 16.07 -11.53 16.59
N GLY A 302 16.28 -11.91 15.32
CA GLY A 302 15.57 -11.34 14.18
C GLY A 302 14.09 -11.74 14.03
N SER A 303 13.63 -12.85 14.63
CA SER A 303 12.24 -13.32 14.44
C SER A 303 11.23 -12.77 15.46
N LEU A 304 11.68 -12.27 16.61
CA LEU A 304 10.81 -11.61 17.61
C LEU A 304 10.48 -10.15 17.23
N SER A 305 11.24 -9.57 16.30
CA SER A 305 11.09 -8.17 15.89
C SER A 305 9.81 -7.90 15.08
N GLU A 306 9.32 -8.86 14.29
CA GLU A 306 8.11 -8.68 13.47
C GLU A 306 6.84 -8.73 14.34
N GLU A 307 6.74 -9.70 15.25
CA GLU A 307 5.61 -9.81 16.18
C GLU A 307 5.55 -8.62 17.16
N VAL A 308 6.70 -8.15 17.65
CA VAL A 308 6.76 -6.96 18.50
C VAL A 308 6.41 -5.70 17.72
N SER A 309 6.88 -5.56 16.46
CA SER A 309 6.51 -4.41 15.61
C SER A 309 5.01 -4.39 15.33
N HIS A 310 4.40 -5.53 14.99
CA HIS A 310 2.95 -5.61 14.79
C HIS A 310 2.14 -5.33 16.06
N ARG A 311 2.66 -5.69 17.24
CA ARG A 311 2.03 -5.33 18.51
C ARG A 311 2.17 -3.84 18.81
N PHE A 312 3.27 -3.20 18.41
CA PHE A 312 3.45 -1.75 18.51
C PHE A 312 2.52 -1.01 17.55
N ASP A 313 2.41 -1.42 16.29
CA ASP A 313 1.50 -0.81 15.31
C ASP A 313 0.05 -0.80 15.83
N ARG A 314 -0.40 -1.91 16.44
CA ARG A 314 -1.75 -1.99 17.04
C ARG A 314 -1.93 -1.11 18.27
N LEU A 315 -0.87 -0.89 19.05
CA LEU A 315 -0.91 -0.07 20.26
C LEU A 315 -0.91 1.41 19.90
N GLU A 316 -0.09 1.79 18.92
CA GLU A 316 -0.07 3.12 18.32
C GLU A 316 -1.42 3.47 17.69
N GLN A 317 -2.01 2.54 16.93
CA GLN A 317 -3.32 2.76 16.32
C GLN A 317 -4.44 2.94 17.37
N ARG A 318 -4.40 2.18 18.48
CA ARG A 318 -5.34 2.38 19.60
C ARG A 318 -5.14 3.71 20.33
N LEU A 319 -3.89 4.15 20.49
CA LEU A 319 -3.57 5.44 21.10
C LEU A 319 -4.03 6.60 20.22
N LEU A 320 -3.87 6.49 18.90
CA LEU A 320 -4.39 7.44 17.92
C LEU A 320 -5.92 7.49 17.94
N ASP A 321 -6.59 6.33 17.98
CA ASP A 321 -8.04 6.27 18.08
C ASP A 321 -8.54 6.87 19.40
N GLN A 322 -7.88 6.60 20.54
CA GLN A 322 -8.23 7.19 21.82
C GLN A 322 -7.96 8.70 21.89
N SER A 323 -6.84 9.16 21.32
CA SER A 323 -6.47 10.58 21.25
C SER A 323 -7.44 11.36 20.36
N THR A 324 -7.84 10.79 19.23
CA THR A 324 -8.84 11.41 18.34
C THR A 324 -10.23 11.42 18.99
N GLU A 325 -10.62 10.39 19.73
CA GLU A 325 -11.88 10.36 20.50
C GLU A 325 -11.89 11.36 21.67
N LEU A 326 -10.77 11.50 22.38
CA LEU A 326 -10.56 12.52 23.42
C LEU A 326 -10.61 13.92 22.83
N SER A 327 -9.95 14.13 21.70
CA SER A 327 -9.99 15.40 20.97
C SER A 327 -11.40 15.69 20.44
N ARG A 328 -12.17 14.67 20.03
CA ARG A 328 -13.56 14.85 19.59
C ARG A 328 -14.51 15.21 20.73
N SER A 329 -14.26 14.71 21.94
CA SER A 329 -15.16 14.86 23.08
C SER A 329 -14.78 16.04 24.00
N MET A 330 -13.50 16.23 24.30
CA MET A 330 -13.05 17.30 25.21
C MET A 330 -12.95 18.67 24.53
N THR A 331 -12.48 18.74 23.29
CA THR A 331 -12.25 20.03 22.61
C THR A 331 -13.53 20.85 22.41
N PRO A 332 -14.67 20.28 21.96
CA PRO A 332 -15.91 21.06 21.86
C PRO A 332 -16.48 21.40 23.25
N ALA A 333 -16.40 20.48 24.22
CA ALA A 333 -16.91 20.72 25.58
C ALA A 333 -16.12 21.82 26.33
N LEU A 334 -14.79 21.85 26.18
CA LEU A 334 -13.95 22.91 26.74
C LEU A 334 -14.10 24.23 25.98
N SER A 335 -14.21 24.18 24.65
CA SER A 335 -14.44 25.37 23.81
C SER A 335 -15.77 26.05 24.16
N GLU A 336 -16.84 25.28 24.30
CA GLU A 336 -18.16 25.78 24.67
C GLU A 336 -18.16 26.38 26.09
N ARG A 337 -17.45 25.76 27.03
CA ARG A 337 -17.39 26.23 28.42
C ARG A 337 -16.49 27.44 28.61
N LEU A 338 -15.39 27.54 27.85
CA LEU A 338 -14.57 28.74 27.77
C LEU A 338 -15.33 29.89 27.10
N SER A 339 -16.08 29.62 26.04
CA SER A 339 -16.95 30.61 25.40
C SER A 339 -17.98 31.16 26.40
N GLN A 340 -18.65 30.27 27.14
CA GLN A 340 -19.61 30.65 28.19
C GLN A 340 -18.96 31.49 29.30
N LEU A 341 -17.82 31.05 29.84
CA LEU A 341 -17.10 31.80 30.89
C LEU A 341 -16.62 33.17 30.43
N VAL A 342 -16.16 33.28 29.18
CA VAL A 342 -15.74 34.57 28.60
C VAL A 342 -16.94 35.50 28.42
N THR A 343 -18.06 35.00 27.90
CA THR A 343 -19.28 35.81 27.78
C THR A 343 -19.84 36.24 29.13
N GLU A 344 -19.85 35.35 30.12
CA GLU A 344 -20.33 35.64 31.47
C GLU A 344 -19.44 36.68 32.17
N ARG A 345 -18.11 36.58 32.00
CA ARG A 345 -17.15 37.54 32.55
C ARG A 345 -17.21 38.92 31.88
N ILE A 346 -17.47 38.98 30.57
CA ILE A 346 -17.67 40.24 29.85
C ILE A 346 -18.96 40.91 30.33
N VAL A 347 -20.07 40.17 30.42
CA VAL A 347 -21.36 40.69 30.92
C VAL A 347 -21.24 41.17 32.37
N GLN A 348 -20.53 40.43 33.22
CA GLN A 348 -20.34 40.79 34.62
C GLN A 348 -19.47 42.05 34.79
N ARG A 349 -18.40 42.21 33.99
CA ARG A 349 -17.59 43.44 33.99
C ARG A 349 -18.34 44.65 33.46
N ILE A 350 -19.16 44.46 32.42
CA ILE A 350 -20.01 45.53 31.88
C ILE A 350 -21.02 45.97 32.95
N GLY A 351 -21.72 45.04 33.60
CA GLY A 351 -22.66 45.36 34.69
C GLY A 351 -22.00 46.02 35.90
N GLN A 352 -20.78 45.63 36.29
CA GLN A 352 -20.02 46.29 37.36
C GLN A 352 -19.56 47.70 36.97
N SER A 353 -19.21 47.91 35.70
CA SER A 353 -18.87 49.25 35.19
C SER A 353 -20.09 50.17 35.12
N GLU A 354 -21.25 49.65 34.75
CA GLU A 354 -22.51 50.41 34.74
C GLU A 354 -22.96 50.77 36.16
N ALA A 355 -22.82 49.84 37.12
CA ALA A 355 -23.14 50.09 38.52
C ALA A 355 -22.21 51.15 39.16
N SER A 356 -20.90 51.09 38.88
CA SER A 356 -19.94 52.08 39.39
C SER A 356 -20.12 53.46 38.75
N VAL A 357 -20.51 53.54 37.48
CA VAL A 357 -20.87 54.81 36.82
C VAL A 357 -22.17 55.39 37.40
N ALA A 358 -23.17 54.55 37.68
CA ALA A 358 -24.41 54.97 38.33
C ALA A 358 -24.18 55.46 39.77
N GLU A 359 -23.29 54.79 40.52
CA GLU A 359 -22.91 55.17 41.87
C GLU A 359 -22.16 56.51 41.90
N LEU A 360 -21.21 56.73 40.98
CA LEU A 360 -20.52 58.01 40.82
C LEU A 360 -21.47 59.15 40.40
N LEU A 361 -22.45 58.88 39.54
CA LEU A 361 -23.50 59.85 39.20
C LEU A 361 -24.38 60.19 40.42
N SER A 362 -24.69 59.20 41.27
CA SER A 362 -25.49 59.41 42.47
C SER A 362 -24.75 60.24 43.53
N LEU A 363 -23.45 60.00 43.73
CA LEU A 363 -22.57 60.75 44.63
C LEU A 363 -22.34 62.19 44.14
N ALA A 364 -22.23 62.40 42.83
CA ALA A 364 -22.15 63.73 42.23
C ALA A 364 -23.48 64.51 42.35
N SER A 365 -24.63 63.82 42.37
CA SER A 365 -25.95 64.45 42.49
C SER A 365 -26.38 64.77 43.94
N GLN A 366 -25.73 64.19 44.96
CA GLN A 366 -26.04 64.43 46.38
C GLN A 366 -25.16 65.48 47.07
N THR A 367 -24.12 66.01 46.40
CA THR A 367 -23.27 67.06 46.97
C THR A 367 -23.75 68.45 46.54
N GLN A 368 -24.65 69.03 47.34
CA GLN A 368 -24.93 70.47 47.29
C GLN A 368 -23.68 71.24 47.76
N PRO A 369 -23.24 72.28 47.02
CA PRO A 369 -22.10 73.08 47.41
C PRO A 369 -22.57 74.14 48.39
N GLN A 370 -22.56 73.83 49.70
CA GLN A 370 -22.30 74.77 50.78
C GLN A 370 -22.67 74.19 52.15
N GLN A 371 -21.71 74.30 53.08
CA GLN A 371 -21.83 74.32 54.54
C GLN A 371 -21.54 73.04 55.34
N ALA A 372 -20.67 73.26 56.34
CA ALA A 372 -20.47 72.54 57.60
C ALA A 372 -19.41 71.41 57.68
N LEU A 373 -18.12 71.81 57.64
CA LEU A 373 -17.14 71.38 58.67
C LEU A 373 -17.52 72.13 59.98
N PRO A 374 -17.63 71.48 61.16
CA PRO A 374 -16.48 70.87 61.82
C PRO A 374 -16.82 69.67 62.74
N ASP A 375 -16.66 68.42 62.28
CA ASP A 375 -16.64 67.25 63.21
C ASP A 375 -15.72 66.11 62.72
N LEU A 376 -14.74 66.44 61.87
CA LEU A 376 -13.82 65.46 61.29
C LEU A 376 -12.50 65.34 62.05
N SER A 377 -12.24 66.19 63.05
CA SER A 377 -10.96 66.22 63.77
C SER A 377 -10.65 64.94 64.59
N PRO A 378 -11.58 64.36 65.38
CA PRO A 378 -11.28 63.11 66.09
C PRO A 378 -11.21 61.89 65.15
N LYS A 379 -11.92 61.93 64.01
CA LYS A 379 -11.87 60.87 62.99
C LYS A 379 -10.59 60.92 62.15
N PHE A 380 -10.08 62.12 61.87
CA PHE A 380 -8.77 62.29 61.22
C PHE A 380 -7.63 61.81 62.12
N ALA A 381 -7.68 62.07 63.43
CA ALA A 381 -6.65 61.58 64.35
C ALA A 381 -6.62 60.03 64.45
N ALA A 382 -7.80 59.39 64.45
CA ALA A 382 -7.90 57.92 64.42
C ALA A 382 -7.45 57.34 63.06
N LEU A 383 -7.76 58.02 61.95
CA LEU A 383 -7.30 57.63 60.62
C LEU A 383 -5.77 57.79 60.48
N GLU A 384 -5.19 58.84 61.06
CA GLU A 384 -3.76 59.12 60.99
C GLU A 384 -2.92 58.18 61.89
N SER A 385 -3.53 57.63 62.94
CA SER A 385 -2.98 56.52 63.73
C SER A 385 -3.03 55.22 62.94
N ALA A 386 -4.17 54.88 62.33
CA ALA A 386 -4.33 53.67 61.51
C ALA A 386 -3.45 53.69 60.26
N VAL A 387 -3.24 54.86 59.64
CA VAL A 387 -2.33 55.05 58.50
C VAL A 387 -0.87 54.97 58.91
N ARG A 388 -0.49 55.40 60.12
CA ARG A 388 0.88 55.22 60.65
C ARG A 388 1.18 53.77 60.98
N ASP A 389 0.20 53.01 61.48
CA ASP A 389 0.34 51.59 61.73
C ASP A 389 0.36 50.78 60.41
N LEU A 390 -0.43 51.17 59.40
CA LEU A 390 -0.32 50.62 58.04
C LEU A 390 1.01 50.98 57.37
N SER A 391 1.55 52.18 57.58
CA SER A 391 2.80 52.61 56.96
C SER A 391 4.03 51.92 57.56
N LYS A 392 3.99 51.54 58.84
CA LYS A 392 5.04 50.74 59.49
C LYS A 392 4.95 49.24 59.15
N SER A 393 3.75 48.72 58.92
CA SER A 393 3.53 47.32 58.53
C SER A 393 3.59 47.09 57.01
N GLY A 394 3.35 48.11 56.19
CA GLY A 394 3.03 47.95 54.77
C GLY A 394 4.19 48.11 53.78
N ASN A 395 5.28 48.81 54.13
CA ASN A 395 6.36 49.03 53.15
C ASN A 395 7.22 47.78 52.87
N GLY A 396 7.37 46.87 53.84
CA GLY A 396 8.10 45.60 53.62
C GLY A 396 7.27 44.61 52.82
N ASP A 397 6.00 44.45 53.18
CA ASP A 397 5.09 43.48 52.55
C ASP A 397 4.64 43.92 51.14
N ILE A 398 4.43 45.21 50.90
CA ILE A 398 4.08 45.70 49.55
C ILE A 398 5.30 45.63 48.63
N ALA A 399 6.50 45.94 49.11
CA ALA A 399 7.72 45.79 48.33
C ALA A 399 7.99 44.32 47.98
N ALA A 400 7.81 43.40 48.94
CA ALA A 400 7.94 41.96 48.72
C ALA A 400 6.91 41.43 47.71
N LYS A 401 5.63 41.80 47.87
CA LYS A 401 4.57 41.44 46.92
C LYS A 401 4.78 42.03 45.53
N PHE A 402 5.33 43.25 45.45
CA PHE A 402 5.66 43.87 44.16
C PHE A 402 6.86 43.20 43.48
N THR A 403 7.86 42.75 44.24
CA THR A 403 8.96 41.94 43.69
C THR A 403 8.46 40.57 43.21
N GLU A 404 7.59 39.93 43.99
CA GLU A 404 6.98 38.63 43.66
C GLU A 404 6.12 38.73 42.40
N LEU A 405 5.27 39.77 42.31
CA LEU A 405 4.48 40.07 41.13
C LEU A 405 5.37 40.37 39.90
N ASN A 406 6.47 41.11 40.07
CA ASN A 406 7.42 41.36 38.98
C ASN A 406 8.10 40.06 38.49
N THR A 407 8.46 39.16 39.39
CA THR A 407 9.00 37.85 39.01
C THR A 407 7.94 36.98 38.33
N ALA A 408 6.70 36.95 38.84
CA ALA A 408 5.61 36.22 38.22
C ALA A 408 5.30 36.75 36.81
N LEU A 409 5.32 38.07 36.63
CA LEU A 409 5.06 38.72 35.34
C LEU A 409 6.21 38.50 34.35
N ARG A 410 7.47 38.49 34.81
CA ARG A 410 8.62 38.08 33.98
C ARG A 410 8.57 36.62 33.57
N ASN A 411 8.20 35.72 34.48
CA ASN A 411 8.06 34.30 34.17
C ASN A 411 6.91 34.07 33.18
N HIS A 412 5.78 34.80 33.34
CA HIS A 412 4.66 34.71 32.42
C HIS A 412 4.97 35.28 31.03
N LEU A 413 5.79 36.35 30.96
CA LEU A 413 6.31 36.87 29.69
C LEU A 413 7.27 35.87 29.03
N SER A 414 8.20 35.28 29.79
CA SER A 414 9.12 34.26 29.30
C SER A 414 8.37 33.03 28.76
N GLY A 415 7.37 32.54 29.51
CA GLY A 415 6.54 31.42 29.07
C GLY A 415 5.70 31.75 27.83
N ALA A 416 5.19 32.99 27.72
CA ALA A 416 4.49 33.44 26.52
C ALA A 416 5.42 33.53 25.30
N GLU A 417 6.67 33.96 25.49
CA GLU A 417 7.68 33.97 24.43
C GLU A 417 8.10 32.55 24.00
N GLU A 418 8.25 31.63 24.93
CA GLU A 418 8.53 30.22 24.63
C GLU A 418 7.39 29.55 23.87
N LEU A 419 6.14 29.81 24.28
CA LEU A 419 4.95 29.31 23.59
C LEU A 419 4.81 29.94 22.20
N SER A 420 5.13 31.23 22.05
CA SER A 420 5.19 31.89 20.74
C SER A 420 6.25 31.25 19.82
N LYS A 421 7.43 30.89 20.36
CA LYS A 421 8.48 30.20 19.61
C LYS A 421 8.10 28.77 19.24
N ALA A 422 7.35 28.07 20.09
CA ALA A 422 6.80 26.76 19.78
C ALA A 422 5.80 26.86 18.63
N HIS A 423 4.86 27.80 18.68
CA HIS A 423 3.93 28.06 17.58
C HIS A 423 4.63 28.47 16.28
N GLU A 424 5.73 29.23 16.35
CA GLU A 424 6.51 29.58 15.17
C GLU A 424 7.18 28.34 14.53
N ARG A 425 7.66 27.39 15.35
CA ARG A 425 8.14 26.10 14.86
C ARG A 425 7.03 25.28 14.24
N ASP A 426 5.89 25.14 14.91
CA ASP A 426 4.74 24.38 14.38
C ASP A 426 4.27 24.95 13.03
N LEU A 427 4.21 26.29 12.91
CA LEU A 427 3.90 26.94 11.64
C LEU A 427 4.94 26.63 10.57
N SER A 428 6.23 26.61 10.92
CA SER A 428 7.30 26.25 9.97
C SER A 428 7.19 24.80 9.49
N GLU A 429 6.84 23.86 10.37
CA GLU A 429 6.60 22.46 10.02
C GLU A 429 5.36 22.30 9.13
N ILE A 430 4.29 23.03 9.42
CA ILE A 430 3.09 23.10 8.58
C ILE A 430 3.43 23.67 7.20
N TYR A 431 4.23 24.73 7.12
CA TYR A 431 4.70 25.28 5.85
C TYR A 431 5.53 24.27 5.06
N GLU A 432 6.43 23.54 5.72
CA GLU A 432 7.23 22.48 5.06
C GLU A 432 6.33 21.35 4.54
N ALA A 433 5.35 20.91 5.33
CA ALA A 433 4.37 19.91 4.92
C ALA A 433 3.53 20.38 3.72
N LEU A 434 3.12 21.65 3.68
CA LEU A 434 2.42 22.27 2.56
C LEU A 434 3.28 22.34 1.29
N VAL A 435 4.57 22.67 1.42
CA VAL A 435 5.51 22.66 0.29
C VAL A 435 5.69 21.25 -0.25
N LYS A 436 5.86 20.25 0.62
CA LYS A 436 5.93 18.83 0.24
C LYS A 436 4.65 18.37 -0.46
N LEU A 437 3.47 18.77 0.05
CA LEU A 437 2.20 18.47 -0.59
C LEU A 437 2.10 19.10 -1.99
N GLY A 438 2.54 20.34 -2.16
CA GLY A 438 2.63 21.00 -3.47
C GLY A 438 3.56 20.29 -4.45
N ALA A 439 4.73 19.84 -3.99
CA ALA A 439 5.64 19.04 -4.81
C ALA A 439 5.03 17.69 -5.24
N ASN A 440 4.28 17.05 -4.34
CA ASN A 440 3.55 15.82 -4.65
C ASN A 440 2.44 16.06 -5.68
N GLN A 441 1.70 17.17 -5.58
CA GLN A 441 0.69 17.56 -6.56
C GLN A 441 1.30 17.84 -7.94
N GLN A 442 2.45 18.52 -8.00
CA GLN A 442 3.19 18.75 -9.25
C GLN A 442 3.63 17.43 -9.88
N THR A 443 4.10 16.48 -9.05
CA THR A 443 4.50 15.14 -9.50
C THR A 443 3.31 14.37 -10.06
N LEU A 444 2.15 14.42 -9.39
CA LEU A 444 0.90 13.84 -9.88
C LEU A 444 0.46 14.47 -11.21
N ALA A 445 0.54 15.79 -11.35
CA ALA A 445 0.20 16.49 -12.59
C ALA A 445 1.12 16.07 -13.75
N ASN A 446 2.42 15.93 -13.48
CA ASN A 446 3.40 15.45 -14.47
C ASN A 446 3.13 13.99 -14.88
N ASN A 447 2.81 13.12 -13.91
CA ASN A 447 2.46 11.73 -14.19
C ASN A 447 1.18 11.63 -15.02
N LEU A 448 0.16 12.44 -14.72
CA LEU A 448 -1.09 12.48 -15.49
C LEU A 448 -0.86 12.99 -16.92
N ASN A 449 -0.03 14.02 -17.09
CA ASN A 449 0.32 14.53 -18.42
C ASN A 449 1.13 13.52 -19.23
N THR A 450 2.04 12.79 -18.58
CA THR A 450 2.78 11.66 -19.20
C THR A 450 1.82 10.58 -19.65
N TRP A 451 0.89 10.16 -18.77
CA TRP A 451 -0.14 9.18 -19.12
C TRP A 451 -1.02 9.62 -20.29
N ARG A 452 -1.36 10.92 -20.35
CA ARG A 452 -2.13 11.49 -21.46
C ARG A 452 -1.34 11.47 -22.77
N LEU A 453 -0.05 11.78 -22.74
CA LEU A 453 0.82 11.74 -23.92
C LEU A 453 1.02 10.30 -24.40
N ASP A 454 1.27 9.36 -23.48
CA ASP A 454 1.45 7.94 -23.79
C ASP A 454 0.16 7.36 -24.39
N THR A 455 -0.99 7.61 -23.75
CA THR A 455 -2.30 7.17 -24.25
C THR A 455 -2.63 7.81 -25.60
N SER A 456 -2.28 9.08 -25.81
CA SER A 456 -2.45 9.75 -27.10
C SER A 456 -1.55 9.15 -28.19
N GLY A 457 -0.34 8.72 -27.83
CA GLY A 457 0.58 8.00 -28.73
C GLY A 457 0.01 6.65 -29.13
N ASP A 458 -0.49 5.88 -28.15
CA ASP A 458 -1.11 4.58 -28.38
C ASP A 458 -2.36 4.68 -29.28
N VAL A 459 -3.20 5.70 -29.08
CA VAL A 459 -4.36 5.94 -29.95
C VAL A 459 -3.92 6.26 -31.39
N SER A 460 -2.85 7.02 -31.58
CA SER A 460 -2.27 7.29 -32.91
C SER A 460 -1.76 6.01 -33.58
N ILE A 461 -1.09 5.13 -32.82
CA ILE A 461 -0.63 3.83 -33.32
C ILE A 461 -1.82 2.95 -33.74
N VAL A 462 -2.87 2.87 -32.92
CA VAL A 462 -4.10 2.13 -33.24
C VAL A 462 -4.77 2.71 -34.50
N SER A 463 -4.84 4.04 -34.62
CA SER A 463 -5.39 4.72 -35.81
C SER A 463 -4.61 4.35 -37.08
N ASN A 464 -3.28 4.41 -37.04
CA ASN A 464 -2.44 4.04 -38.19
C ASN A 464 -2.59 2.56 -38.56
N ARG A 465 -2.74 1.67 -37.56
CA ARG A 465 -2.99 0.24 -37.81
C ARG A 465 -4.36 0.01 -38.44
N LEU A 466 -5.39 0.74 -38.01
CA LEU A 466 -6.72 0.67 -38.61
C LEU A 466 -6.70 1.15 -40.07
N GLU A 467 -5.99 2.23 -40.37
CA GLU A 467 -5.82 2.73 -41.75
C GLU A 467 -5.06 1.72 -42.64
N ALA A 468 -4.00 1.09 -42.10
CA ALA A 468 -3.28 0.02 -42.79
C ALA A 468 -4.17 -1.22 -43.05
N LEU A 469 -5.05 -1.57 -42.10
CA LEU A 469 -6.03 -2.64 -42.30
C LEU A 469 -7.07 -2.25 -43.36
N GLU A 470 -7.57 -1.02 -43.35
CA GLU A 470 -8.54 -0.53 -44.32
C GLU A 470 -7.97 -0.57 -45.75
N THR A 471 -6.74 -0.08 -45.94
CA THR A 471 -6.05 -0.13 -47.23
C THR A 471 -5.80 -1.56 -47.72
N THR A 472 -5.38 -2.47 -46.83
CA THR A 472 -5.19 -3.89 -47.15
C THR A 472 -6.51 -4.56 -47.56
N VAL A 473 -7.60 -4.27 -46.85
CA VAL A 473 -8.93 -4.80 -47.18
C VAL A 473 -9.39 -4.26 -48.54
N LEU A 474 -9.24 -2.97 -48.81
CA LEU A 474 -9.59 -2.38 -50.10
C LEU A 474 -8.76 -2.96 -51.26
N GLU A 475 -7.46 -3.18 -51.05
CA GLU A 475 -6.60 -3.81 -52.06
C GLU A 475 -7.02 -5.27 -52.33
N SER A 476 -7.33 -6.03 -51.27
CA SER A 476 -7.80 -7.41 -51.41
C SER A 476 -9.13 -7.49 -52.18
N LEU A 477 -10.07 -6.59 -51.90
CA LEU A 477 -11.33 -6.47 -52.63
C LEU A 477 -11.11 -6.06 -54.09
N GLY A 478 -10.16 -5.16 -54.34
CA GLY A 478 -9.75 -4.76 -55.69
C GLY A 478 -9.19 -5.93 -56.49
N ARG A 479 -8.30 -6.74 -55.89
CA ARG A 479 -7.75 -7.96 -56.51
C ARG A 479 -8.85 -8.98 -56.82
N ILE A 480 -9.73 -9.27 -55.85
CA ILE A 480 -10.86 -10.18 -56.05
C ILE A 480 -11.77 -9.69 -57.19
N SER A 481 -12.06 -8.38 -57.24
CA SER A 481 -12.86 -7.79 -58.31
C SER A 481 -12.18 -7.94 -59.69
N ALA A 482 -10.86 -7.70 -59.77
CA ALA A 482 -10.09 -7.87 -61.00
C ALA A 482 -10.06 -9.34 -61.47
N GLU A 483 -9.88 -10.29 -60.55
CA GLU A 483 -9.94 -11.73 -60.85
C GLU A 483 -11.33 -12.14 -61.37
N LEU A 484 -12.40 -11.63 -60.76
CA LEU A 484 -13.76 -11.86 -61.22
C LEU A 484 -14.02 -11.27 -62.61
N GLN A 485 -13.43 -10.10 -62.93
CA GLN A 485 -13.52 -9.51 -64.27
C GLN A 485 -12.73 -10.31 -65.31
N MET A 486 -11.53 -10.81 -64.97
CA MET A 486 -10.75 -11.70 -65.83
C MET A 486 -11.50 -13.00 -66.14
N LEU A 487 -12.11 -13.60 -65.12
CA LEU A 487 -12.97 -14.78 -65.27
C LEU A 487 -14.19 -14.50 -66.15
N ARG A 488 -14.78 -13.30 -66.05
CA ARG A 488 -15.93 -12.90 -66.88
C ARG A 488 -15.53 -12.60 -68.32
N GLY A 489 -14.39 -11.94 -68.54
CA GLY A 489 -13.87 -11.60 -69.88
C GLY A 489 -13.39 -12.81 -70.66
N SER A 490 -12.81 -13.82 -69.98
CA SER A 490 -12.41 -15.08 -70.61
C SER A 490 -13.58 -15.96 -71.07
N GLY A 491 -14.82 -15.65 -70.68
CA GLY A 491 -16.01 -16.45 -71.02
C GLY A 491 -16.82 -15.92 -72.21
N LEU A 492 -16.45 -14.79 -72.79
CA LEU A 492 -17.31 -14.05 -73.73
C LEU A 492 -16.75 -13.89 -75.15
N LEU A 493 -15.63 -14.54 -75.49
CA LEU A 493 -15.01 -14.47 -76.81
C LEU A 493 -14.81 -15.81 -77.53
N ASP A 494 -15.39 -16.91 -77.04
CA ASP A 494 -15.25 -18.21 -77.71
C ASP A 494 -16.62 -18.76 -78.12
N ASP A 495 -17.08 -18.24 -79.25
CA ASP A 495 -18.33 -18.61 -79.92
C ASP A 495 -18.14 -19.84 -80.84
N HIS A 496 -17.33 -20.82 -80.42
CA HIS A 496 -17.15 -22.10 -81.13
C HIS A 496 -17.29 -23.31 -80.18
N GLU A 497 -18.45 -23.98 -80.30
CA GLU A 497 -18.73 -25.34 -79.83
C GLU A 497 -17.88 -26.42 -80.56
N PRO A 498 -17.89 -27.71 -80.14
CA PRO A 498 -17.91 -28.27 -78.78
C PRO A 498 -16.92 -29.46 -78.62
N GLN A 499 -16.99 -30.13 -77.46
CA GLN A 499 -16.36 -31.42 -77.09
C GLN A 499 -14.92 -31.36 -76.58
N GLY A 500 -14.79 -31.10 -75.27
CA GLY A 500 -13.51 -31.33 -74.61
C GLY A 500 -13.42 -30.77 -73.19
N GLY A 501 -14.29 -31.22 -72.29
CA GLY A 501 -13.95 -31.30 -70.86
C GLY A 501 -13.54 -30.00 -70.14
N ARG A 502 -14.20 -28.86 -70.36
CA ARG A 502 -14.01 -27.69 -69.50
C ARG A 502 -14.78 -27.83 -68.17
N TRP A 503 -14.04 -27.77 -67.08
CA TRP A 503 -14.55 -27.82 -65.70
C TRP A 503 -15.26 -26.51 -65.40
N SER A 504 -16.59 -26.49 -65.40
CA SER A 504 -17.34 -25.28 -65.06
C SER A 504 -17.08 -24.89 -63.59
N PHE A 505 -17.01 -23.59 -63.30
CA PHE A 505 -16.86 -23.05 -61.94
C PHE A 505 -17.88 -23.63 -60.95
N LYS A 506 -19.10 -23.92 -61.42
CA LYS A 506 -20.14 -24.60 -60.63
C LYS A 506 -19.74 -26.03 -60.22
N ARG A 507 -19.02 -26.77 -61.08
CA ARG A 507 -18.50 -28.10 -60.76
C ARG A 507 -17.33 -28.04 -59.77
N TRP A 508 -16.53 -26.97 -59.82
CA TRP A 508 -15.47 -26.72 -58.82
C TRP A 508 -16.06 -26.39 -57.45
N LEU A 509 -17.04 -25.49 -57.39
CA LEU A 509 -17.62 -25.02 -56.12
C LEU A 509 -18.51 -26.07 -55.42
N PHE A 510 -19.23 -26.89 -56.17
CA PHE A 510 -20.24 -27.81 -55.61
C PHE A 510 -19.92 -29.29 -55.84
N GLY A 511 -18.76 -29.61 -56.40
CA GLY A 511 -18.29 -30.98 -56.68
C GLY A 511 -19.15 -31.79 -57.65
N THR A 512 -20.35 -31.32 -58.02
CA THR A 512 -21.32 -32.04 -58.83
C THR A 512 -22.12 -31.07 -59.69
N THR A 513 -22.49 -31.49 -60.90
CA THR A 513 -23.24 -30.68 -61.88
C THR A 513 -24.76 -30.68 -61.64
N ARG A 514 -25.25 -31.28 -60.55
CA ARG A 514 -26.69 -31.60 -60.36
C ARG A 514 -27.33 -30.96 -59.13
N VAL A 515 -26.86 -29.82 -58.66
CA VAL A 515 -27.44 -29.21 -57.43
C VAL A 515 -28.68 -28.35 -57.72
N LEU A 516 -28.91 -27.90 -58.97
CA LEU A 516 -30.05 -27.02 -59.28
C LEU A 516 -30.76 -27.39 -60.59
N THR A 517 -31.15 -28.65 -60.74
CA THR A 517 -32.24 -29.00 -61.68
C THR A 517 -33.50 -29.21 -60.84
N PRO A 518 -34.51 -28.32 -60.91
CA PRO A 518 -35.78 -28.54 -60.25
C PRO A 518 -36.57 -29.56 -61.10
N ALA A 519 -36.22 -30.84 -61.00
CA ALA A 519 -37.08 -31.90 -61.49
C ALA A 519 -38.23 -32.05 -60.49
N LEU A 520 -39.30 -31.31 -60.76
CA LEU A 520 -40.62 -31.56 -60.19
C LEU A 520 -40.95 -33.05 -60.28
N HIS A 521 -41.27 -33.59 -59.10
CA HIS A 521 -42.19 -34.70 -58.83
C HIS A 521 -42.31 -35.81 -59.88
N ARG A 522 -41.73 -36.96 -59.55
CA ARG A 522 -42.41 -38.24 -59.75
C ARG A 522 -42.47 -38.94 -58.40
N GLU A 523 -43.69 -39.09 -57.90
CA GLU A 523 -44.02 -39.69 -56.62
C GLU A 523 -43.43 -41.10 -56.51
N GLY A 524 -42.72 -41.39 -55.41
CA GLY A 524 -42.46 -42.77 -55.01
C GLY A 524 -41.09 -43.06 -54.42
N GLU A 525 -40.02 -42.38 -54.84
CA GLU A 525 -38.65 -42.76 -54.39
C GLU A 525 -38.03 -41.75 -53.42
N PRO A 526 -37.56 -42.20 -52.23
CA PRO A 526 -36.83 -41.34 -51.31
C PRO A 526 -35.48 -40.96 -51.91
N GLY A 527 -35.29 -39.65 -52.18
CA GLY A 527 -34.05 -39.13 -52.73
C GLY A 527 -32.79 -39.48 -51.91
N PRO A 528 -31.60 -39.38 -52.53
CA PRO A 528 -30.33 -39.93 -52.00
C PRO A 528 -29.96 -39.40 -50.61
N VAL A 529 -30.39 -38.19 -50.25
CA VAL A 529 -30.17 -37.59 -48.93
C VAL A 529 -30.96 -38.32 -47.82
N ARG A 530 -32.18 -38.80 -48.10
CA ARG A 530 -32.96 -39.60 -47.14
C ARG A 530 -32.36 -41.00 -46.94
N HIS A 531 -31.72 -41.57 -47.96
CA HIS A 531 -30.95 -42.81 -47.83
C HIS A 531 -29.67 -42.65 -47.01
N ALA A 532 -28.98 -41.50 -47.13
CA ALA A 532 -27.82 -41.21 -46.28
C ALA A 532 -28.20 -41.03 -44.80
N LEU A 533 -29.32 -40.35 -44.52
CA LEU A 533 -29.81 -40.13 -43.15
C LEU A 533 -30.36 -41.39 -42.48
N THR A 534 -30.92 -42.34 -43.23
CA THR A 534 -31.35 -43.63 -42.68
C THR A 534 -30.17 -44.55 -42.34
N ARG A 535 -29.06 -44.50 -43.10
CA ARG A 535 -27.82 -45.20 -42.72
C ARG A 535 -27.20 -44.64 -41.43
N LEU A 536 -27.23 -43.33 -41.23
CA LEU A 536 -26.68 -42.72 -40.00
C LEU A 536 -27.53 -43.02 -38.75
N ARG A 537 -28.84 -43.28 -38.90
CA ARG A 537 -29.70 -43.70 -37.77
C ARG A 537 -29.53 -45.15 -37.35
N LEU A 538 -28.96 -46.02 -38.19
CA LEU A 538 -28.73 -47.43 -37.88
C LEU A 538 -27.40 -47.70 -37.14
N VAL A 539 -26.53 -46.69 -37.01
CA VAL A 539 -25.23 -46.81 -36.31
C VAL A 539 -25.33 -46.42 -34.82
N LYS A 540 -26.51 -46.01 -34.34
CA LYS A 540 -26.81 -45.86 -32.91
C LYS A 540 -27.89 -46.85 -32.49
N LYS A 541 -27.53 -48.13 -32.42
CA LYS A 541 -28.12 -49.10 -31.51
C LYS A 541 -27.11 -50.17 -31.15
#